data_AF-A0A944UJE9-F1
#
_entry.id   AF-A0A944UJE9-F1
#
_cell.length_a   1.000
_cell.length_b   1.000
_cell.length_c   1.000
_cell.angle_alpha   90.00
_cell.angle_beta   90.00
_cell.angle_gamma   90.00
#
_symmetry.space_group_name_H-M   'P 1'
#
loop_
_entity.id
_entity.type
_entity.pdbx_description
1 polymer ?
#
loop_
_entity_poly.entity_id
_entity_poly.type
_entity_poly.pdbx_seq_one_letter_code
_entity_poly.pdbx_strand_id
1 'polypeptide(L)' 'ANIRFREEGEKPKPVHTLNGSALAIPRVLAGILENFIQDDGRVKIPECLHRWFPQEFIGPS' A
#
# COMPACT_ATOMS: atom_id res chain seq x y z
N ALA A 1 -1.65 20.64 13.44
CA ALA A 1 -0.19 20.72 13.59
C ALA A 1 0.25 22.14 13.22
N ASN A 2 0.93 22.85 14.12
CA ASN A 2 1.40 24.23 13.90
C ASN A 2 2.71 24.22 13.08
N ILE A 3 2.71 23.53 11.94
CA ILE A 3 3.90 23.34 11.10
C ILE A 3 4.03 24.57 10.21
N ARG A 4 5.20 25.21 10.28
CA ARG A 4 5.47 26.48 9.60
C ARG A 4 6.83 26.41 8.91
N PHE A 5 6.93 27.09 7.78
CA PHE A 5 8.16 27.28 7.02
C PHE A 5 8.57 28.75 7.07
N ARG A 6 9.87 29.05 7.06
CA ARG A 6 10.41 30.41 7.05
C ARG A 6 11.49 30.50 5.97
N GLU A 7 11.28 31.40 5.02
CA GLU A 7 12.31 31.85 4.08
C GLU A 7 13.22 32.87 4.77
N GLU A 8 14.47 32.99 4.29
CA GLU A 8 15.44 33.89 4.90
C GLU A 8 14.93 35.34 4.93
N GLY A 9 14.96 35.97 6.11
CA GLY A 9 14.45 37.33 6.30
C GLY A 9 12.92 37.46 6.42
N GLU A 10 12.15 36.39 6.24
CA GLU A 10 10.68 36.44 6.30
C GLU A 10 10.08 35.97 7.64
N LYS A 11 8.80 36.31 7.86
CA LYS A 11 8.01 35.74 8.96
C LYS A 11 7.60 34.29 8.63
N PRO A 12 7.56 33.37 9.60
CA PRO A 12 7.08 32.01 9.35
C PRO A 12 5.66 31.98 8.77
N LYS A 13 5.45 31.18 7.73
CA LYS A 13 4.14 30.97 7.07
C LYS A 13 3.66 29.52 7.29
N PRO A 14 2.35 29.26 7.41
CA PRO A 14 1.81 27.89 7.47
C PRO A 14 2.18 27.09 6.22
N VAL A 15 2.47 25.80 6.36
CA VAL A 15 2.76 24.92 5.21
C VAL A 15 1.49 24.40 4.57
N HIS A 16 1.53 24.15 3.26
CA HIS A 16 0.51 23.37 2.56
C HIS A 16 0.75 21.87 2.82
N THR A 17 -0.34 21.12 3.04
CA THR A 17 -0.28 19.68 3.26
C THR A 17 -1.00 18.93 2.15
N LEU A 18 -0.46 17.77 1.80
CA LEU A 18 -1.10 16.77 0.94
C LEU A 18 -1.16 15.46 1.71
N ASN A 19 -2.18 14.65 1.42
CA ASN A 19 -2.30 13.32 1.97
C ASN A 19 -2.83 12.35 0.90
N GLY A 20 -2.49 11.07 1.08
CA GLY A 20 -2.95 9.98 0.24
C GLY A 20 -2.58 8.66 0.90
N SER A 21 -3.47 7.67 0.80
CA SER A 21 -3.17 6.32 1.28
C SER A 21 -2.18 5.65 0.34
N ALA A 22 -1.09 5.09 0.86
CA ALA A 22 -0.20 4.26 0.06
C ALA A 22 -0.89 2.96 -0.34
N LEU A 23 -1.41 2.22 0.64
CA LEU A 23 -2.15 0.97 0.44
C LEU A 23 -3.31 0.88 1.44
N ALA A 24 -4.50 0.56 0.95
CA ALA A 24 -5.65 0.27 1.78
C ALA A 24 -5.84 -1.24 1.88
N ILE A 25 -5.41 -1.85 3.01
CA ILE A 25 -5.28 -3.30 3.17
C ILE A 25 -6.50 -4.09 2.66
N PRO A 26 -7.76 -3.77 3.01
CA PRO A 26 -8.90 -4.55 2.55
C PRO A 26 -9.08 -4.52 1.02
N ARG A 27 -8.84 -3.36 0.40
CA ARG A 27 -8.96 -3.18 -1.06
C ARG A 27 -7.81 -3.85 -1.80
N VAL A 28 -6.61 -3.77 -1.25
CA VAL A 28 -5.43 -4.45 -1.81
C VAL A 28 -5.60 -5.96 -1.75
N LEU A 29 -6.10 -6.49 -0.63
CA LEU A 29 -6.39 -7.92 -0.50
C LEU A 29 -7.43 -8.37 -1.52
N ALA A 30 -8.56 -7.67 -1.65
CA ALA A 30 -9.57 -7.98 -2.66
C ALA A 30 -8.97 -8.00 -4.08
N GLY A 31 -8.18 -6.98 -4.44
CA GLY A 31 -7.50 -6.93 -5.73
C GLY A 31 -6.54 -8.10 -5.95
N ILE A 32 -5.79 -8.53 -4.93
CA ILE A 32 -4.92 -9.72 -5.03
C ILE A 32 -5.76 -10.98 -5.26
N LEU A 33 -6.82 -11.20 -4.48
CA LEU A 33 -7.67 -12.38 -4.61
C LEU A 33 -8.32 -12.46 -6.00
N GLU A 34 -8.88 -11.36 -6.49
CA GLU A 34 -9.61 -11.31 -7.77
C GLU A 34 -8.67 -11.48 -8.98
N ASN A 35 -7.48 -10.89 -8.95
CA ASN A 35 -6.59 -10.86 -10.11
C ASN A 35 -5.60 -12.04 -10.16
N PHE A 36 -5.45 -12.78 -9.07
CA PHE A 36 -4.48 -13.88 -8.99
C PHE A 36 -5.12 -15.23 -8.64
N ILE A 37 -6.45 -15.33 -8.58
CA ILE A 37 -7.13 -16.63 -8.53
C ILE A 37 -6.81 -17.46 -9.78
N GLN A 38 -6.58 -18.75 -9.59
CA GLN A 38 -6.28 -19.72 -10.63
C GLN A 38 -7.50 -20.61 -10.92
N ASP A 39 -7.46 -21.37 -12.02
CA ASP A 39 -8.54 -22.29 -12.41
C ASP A 39 -8.83 -23.37 -11.36
N ASP A 40 -7.84 -23.71 -10.52
CA ASP A 40 -7.97 -24.65 -9.41
C ASP A 40 -8.50 -24.00 -8.11
N GLY A 41 -8.82 -22.71 -8.14
CA GLY A 41 -9.37 -21.93 -7.03
C GLY A 41 -8.33 -21.42 -6.03
N ARG A 42 -7.05 -21.76 -6.17
CA ARG A 42 -5.97 -21.17 -5.36
C ARG A 42 -5.64 -19.76 -5.86
N VAL A 43 -5.09 -18.92 -4.99
CA VAL A 43 -4.64 -17.57 -5.35
C VAL A 43 -3.12 -17.55 -5.39
N LYS A 44 -2.55 -17.27 -6.56
CA LYS A 44 -1.09 -17.13 -6.71
C LYS A 44 -0.63 -15.85 -6.01
N ILE A 45 0.46 -15.94 -5.26
CA ILE A 45 1.02 -14.77 -4.59
C ILE A 45 1.82 -13.92 -5.59
N PRO A 46 1.62 -12.59 -5.62
CA PRO A 46 2.46 -11.70 -6.40
C PRO A 46 3.94 -11.83 -6.01
N GLU A 47 4.84 -11.90 -6.99
CA GLU A 47 6.27 -12.13 -6.76
C GLU A 47 6.89 -11.13 -5.78
N CYS A 48 6.45 -9.86 -5.83
CA CYS A 48 6.93 -8.83 -4.93
C CYS A 48 6.63 -9.11 -3.45
N LEU A 49 5.65 -9.98 -3.14
CA LEU A 49 5.28 -10.33 -1.77
C LEU A 49 6.03 -11.53 -1.22
N HIS A 50 6.76 -12.30 -2.05
CA HIS A 50 7.43 -13.55 -1.63
C HIS A 50 8.43 -13.37 -0.49
N ARG A 51 9.04 -12.18 -0.35
CA ARG A 51 9.92 -11.87 0.78
C ARG A 51 9.20 -11.97 2.14
N TRP A 52 7.93 -11.60 2.17
CA TRP A 52 7.13 -11.56 3.40
C TRP A 52 6.18 -12.75 3.53
N PHE A 53 5.81 -13.36 2.41
CA PHE A 53 4.91 -14.50 2.34
C PHE A 53 5.55 -15.59 1.46
N PRO A 54 6.32 -16.52 2.04
CA PRO A 54 7.11 -17.49 1.28
C PRO A 54 6.31 -18.54 0.51
N GLN A 55 5.02 -18.72 0.83
CA GLN A 55 4.16 -19.64 0.12
C GLN A 55 3.79 -19.09 -1.26
N GLU A 56 3.79 -19.95 -2.27
CA GLU A 56 3.47 -19.57 -3.65
C GLU A 56 1.95 -19.34 -3.86
N PHE A 57 1.11 -19.99 -3.04
CA PHE A 57 -0.35 -19.93 -3.16
C PHE A 57 -1.04 -19.74 -1.81
N ILE A 58 -2.20 -19.09 -1.84
CA ILE A 58 -3.23 -19.17 -0.80
C ILE A 58 -4.32 -20.14 -1.27
N GLY A 59 -4.69 -21.10 -0.43
CA GLY A 59 -5.75 -22.08 -0.72
C GLY A 59 -5.44 -23.43 -0.08
N PRO A 60 -6.34 -24.43 -0.23
CA PRO A 60 -6.07 -25.79 0.24
C PRO A 60 -4.83 -26.37 -0.47
N SER A 61 -4.09 -27.19 0.28
CA SER A 61 -2.95 -27.97 -0.22
C SER A 61 -3.38 -29.07 -1.18
#